data_AF-A0AAV4G1J1-F1
#
_entry.id   AF-A0AAV4G1J1-F1
#
_cell.length_a   1.000
_cell.length_b   1.000
_cell.length_c   1.000
_cell.angle_alpha   90.00
_cell.angle_beta   90.00
_cell.angle_gamma   90.00
#
_symmetry.space_group_name_H-M   'P 1'
#
loop_
_entity.id
_entity.type
_entity.pdbx_description
1 polymer ?
#
loop_
_entity_poly.entity_id
_entity_poly.type
_entity_poly.pdbx_seq_one_letter_code
_entity_poly.pdbx_strand_id
1 'polypeptide(L)'
;MTQSLFDELKKIGIDEALAAKVSASLDPDYNASKKDVLLMQQAMMQLQMRMDERYHEMNKAFDARFNAMSKESDVRYHELNNKIESVNHELNNKIESVKTEMHQGFADIRTELAGINRQYVITFGGLFMTIITVFLVNLYFNL
;
A
#
# COMPACT_ATOMS: atom_id res chain seq x y z
N MET A 1 6.62 54.76 -27.93
CA MET A 1 7.99 54.92 -27.42
C MET A 1 8.67 53.57 -27.62
N THR A 2 9.50 53.43 -28.65
CA THR A 2 10.26 52.20 -28.91
C THR A 2 11.25 52.04 -27.75
N GLN A 3 11.09 50.98 -26.95
CA GLN A 3 12.06 50.70 -25.87
C GLN A 3 13.41 50.42 -26.53
N SER A 4 14.48 50.98 -25.96
CA SER A 4 15.83 50.72 -26.45
C SER A 4 16.14 49.24 -26.25
N LEU A 5 16.76 48.60 -27.25
CA LEU A 5 17.20 47.21 -27.15
C LEU A 5 18.05 46.97 -25.90
N PHE A 6 18.86 47.95 -25.50
CA PHE A 6 19.62 47.92 -24.25
C PHE A 6 18.76 47.68 -23.01
N ASP A 7 17.62 48.37 -22.92
CA ASP A 7 16.70 48.26 -21.77
C ASP A 7 16.02 46.89 -21.72
N GLU A 8 15.74 46.29 -22.89
CA GLU A 8 15.17 44.94 -22.99
C GLU A 8 16.18 43.86 -22.62
N LEU A 9 17.43 43.98 -23.07
CA LEU A 9 18.52 43.05 -22.71
C LEU A 9 18.78 43.04 -21.20
N LYS A 10 18.74 44.22 -20.56
CA LYS A 10 18.87 44.33 -19.10
C LYS A 10 17.71 43.66 -18.36
N LYS A 11 16.48 43.76 -18.88
CA LYS A 11 15.29 43.12 -18.27
C LYS A 11 15.35 41.60 -18.25
N ILE A 12 15.98 40.97 -19.26
CA ILE A 12 16.17 39.52 -19.30
C ILE A 12 17.45 39.04 -18.58
N GLY A 13 18.12 39.93 -17.84
CA GLY A 13 19.24 39.59 -16.96
C GLY A 13 20.61 39.54 -17.64
N ILE A 14 20.77 40.17 -18.81
CA ILE A 14 22.08 40.31 -19.46
C ILE A 14 22.89 41.40 -18.76
N ASP A 15 24.17 41.11 -18.49
CA ASP A 15 25.12 42.03 -17.88
C ASP A 15 25.19 43.38 -18.62
N GLU A 16 25.34 44.49 -17.89
CA GLU A 16 25.26 45.85 -18.43
C GLU A 16 26.34 46.13 -19.50
N ALA A 17 27.56 45.61 -19.30
CA ALA A 17 28.63 45.78 -20.28
C ALA A 17 28.39 44.94 -21.55
N LEU A 18 27.76 43.77 -21.40
CA LEU A 18 27.39 42.92 -22.53
C LEU A 18 26.17 43.48 -23.28
N ALA A 19 25.16 43.97 -22.56
CA ALA A 19 23.97 44.60 -23.12
C ALA A 19 24.33 45.85 -23.94
N ALA A 20 25.23 46.70 -23.42
CA ALA A 20 25.72 47.88 -24.13
C ALA A 20 26.46 47.53 -25.43
N LYS A 21 27.31 46.50 -25.39
CA LYS A 21 28.03 46.01 -26.58
C LYS A 21 27.08 45.45 -27.62
N VAL A 22 26.11 44.64 -27.21
CA VAL A 22 25.13 44.02 -28.12
C VAL A 22 24.24 45.08 -28.75
N SER A 23 23.73 46.04 -27.97
CA SER A 23 22.90 47.12 -28.51
C SER A 23 23.66 48.04 -29.48
N ALA A 24 24.96 48.27 -29.24
CA ALA A 24 25.80 49.06 -30.15
C ALA A 24 26.22 48.29 -31.41
N SER A 25 26.38 46.96 -31.32
CA SER A 25 26.71 46.11 -32.48
C SER A 25 25.53 45.89 -33.44
N LEU A 26 24.32 46.27 -33.02
CA LEU A 26 23.08 46.25 -33.81
C LEU A 26 22.74 47.65 -34.36
N ASP A 27 23.76 48.50 -34.53
CA ASP A 27 23.68 49.71 -35.36
C ASP A 27 23.15 49.29 -36.75
N PRO A 28 22.05 49.90 -37.25
CA PRO A 28 21.44 49.52 -38.54
C PRO A 28 22.42 49.55 -39.73
N ASP A 29 23.56 50.24 -39.62
CA ASP A 29 24.63 50.29 -40.64
C ASP A 29 25.75 49.24 -40.44
N TYR A 30 25.73 48.43 -39.37
CA TYR A 30 26.70 47.36 -39.12
C TYR A 30 26.36 46.10 -39.94
N ASN A 31 27.02 45.92 -41.08
CA ASN A 31 26.94 44.69 -41.85
C ASN A 31 27.82 43.59 -41.21
N ALA A 32 27.19 42.54 -40.71
CA ALA A 32 27.87 41.38 -40.11
C ALA A 32 28.94 40.83 -41.06
N SER A 33 30.17 40.69 -40.56
CA SER A 33 31.26 40.09 -41.33
C SER A 33 31.06 38.59 -41.46
N LYS A 34 31.64 37.97 -42.50
CA LYS A 34 31.68 36.49 -42.66
C LYS A 34 32.19 35.78 -41.39
N LYS A 35 33.11 36.42 -40.67
CA LYS A 35 33.65 35.91 -39.40
C LYS A 35 32.59 35.87 -38.29
N ASP A 36 31.74 36.89 -38.21
CA ASP A 36 30.68 36.99 -37.18
C ASP A 36 29.61 35.92 -37.42
N VAL A 37 29.23 35.71 -38.68
CA VAL A 37 28.31 34.62 -39.09
C VAL A 37 28.89 33.25 -38.74
N LEU A 38 30.19 33.03 -38.96
CA LEU A 38 30.85 31.76 -38.65
C LEU A 38 30.89 31.48 -37.14
N LEU A 39 31.19 32.51 -36.32
CA LEU A 39 31.17 32.40 -34.86
C LEU A 39 29.76 32.09 -34.34
N MET A 40 28.74 32.73 -34.92
CA MET A 40 27.35 32.48 -34.57
C MET A 40 26.92 31.06 -34.97
N GLN A 41 27.32 30.57 -36.14
CA GLN A 41 27.09 29.19 -36.57
C GLN A 41 27.77 28.19 -35.61
N GLN A 42 29.00 28.46 -35.20
CA GLN A 42 29.72 27.61 -34.25
C GLN A 42 29.04 27.58 -32.88
N ALA A 43 28.58 28.75 -32.38
CA ALA A 43 27.83 28.84 -31.14
C ALA A 43 26.50 28.07 -31.22
N MET A 44 25.78 28.17 -32.34
CA MET A 44 24.55 27.38 -32.58
C MET A 44 24.82 25.88 -32.58
N MET A 45 25.87 25.41 -33.25
CA MET A 45 26.24 23.98 -33.25
C MET A 45 26.59 23.49 -31.84
N GLN A 46 27.36 24.27 -31.07
CA GLN A 46 27.69 23.91 -29.68
C GLN A 46 26.45 23.87 -28.78
N LEU A 47 25.53 24.81 -28.96
CA LEU A 47 24.26 24.81 -28.24
C LEU A 47 23.40 23.60 -28.60
N GLN A 48 23.32 23.22 -29.87
CA GLN A 48 22.61 22.01 -30.31
C GLN A 48 23.20 20.75 -29.68
N MET A 49 24.52 20.56 -29.74
CA MET A 49 25.17 19.40 -29.12
C MET A 49 24.91 19.32 -27.60
N ARG A 50 25.05 20.45 -26.89
CA ARG A 50 24.76 20.49 -25.44
C ARG A 50 23.29 20.21 -25.13
N MET A 51 22.38 20.68 -25.98
CA MET A 51 20.95 20.40 -25.83
C MET A 51 20.69 18.91 -25.99
N ASP A 52 21.22 18.29 -27.05
CA ASP A 52 21.07 16.86 -27.32
C ASP A 52 21.63 16.00 -26.19
N GLU A 53 22.83 16.34 -25.69
CA GLU A 53 23.44 15.69 -24.52
C GLU A 53 22.53 15.80 -23.29
N ARG A 54 22.04 17.01 -22.97
CA ARG A 54 21.14 17.21 -21.82
C ARG A 54 19.81 16.48 -21.97
N TYR A 55 19.23 16.42 -23.17
CA TYR A 55 18.02 15.65 -23.41
C TYR A 55 18.26 14.15 -23.20
N HIS A 56 19.40 13.63 -23.69
CA HIS A 56 19.75 12.22 -23.51
C HIS A 56 19.97 11.87 -22.03
N GLU A 57 20.72 12.71 -21.30
CA GLU A 57 20.94 12.54 -19.86
C GLU A 57 19.64 12.62 -19.07
N MET A 58 18.77 13.58 -19.39
CA MET A 58 17.47 13.72 -18.75
C MET A 58 16.59 12.48 -18.97
N ASN A 59 16.53 11.96 -20.20
CA ASN A 59 15.77 10.74 -20.50
C ASN A 59 16.34 9.55 -19.74
N LYS A 60 17.66 9.37 -19.72
CA LYS A 60 18.30 8.29 -18.97
C LYS A 60 18.02 8.39 -17.46
N ALA A 61 18.06 9.59 -16.90
CA ALA A 61 17.72 9.83 -15.50
C ALA A 61 16.25 9.55 -15.21
N PHE A 62 15.36 9.91 -16.14
CA PHE A 62 13.94 9.61 -16.05
C PHE A 62 13.68 8.10 -16.05
N ASP A 63 14.24 7.38 -17.02
CA ASP A 63 14.11 5.91 -17.11
C ASP A 63 14.64 5.21 -15.87
N ALA A 64 15.79 5.64 -15.36
CA ALA A 64 16.36 5.09 -14.14
C ALA A 64 15.43 5.29 -12.93
N ARG A 65 14.86 6.50 -12.78
CA ARG A 65 13.90 6.81 -11.70
C ARG A 65 12.60 6.04 -11.86
N PHE A 66 12.07 5.95 -13.08
CA PHE A 66 10.85 5.20 -13.37
C PHE A 66 11.02 3.71 -13.04
N ASN A 67 12.12 3.10 -13.49
CA ASN A 67 12.42 1.70 -13.20
C ASN A 67 12.61 1.43 -11.70
N ALA A 68 13.30 2.34 -10.99
CA ALA A 68 13.44 2.23 -9.54
C ALA A 68 12.09 2.30 -8.82
N MET A 69 11.24 3.25 -9.20
CA MET A 69 9.89 3.41 -8.64
C MET A 69 9.01 2.20 -8.95
N SER A 70 9.06 1.67 -10.19
CA SER A 70 8.33 0.46 -10.57
C SER A 70 8.75 -0.73 -9.71
N LYS A 71 10.06 -0.93 -9.52
CA LYS A 71 10.58 -2.03 -8.69
C LYS A 71 10.18 -1.89 -7.22
N GLU A 72 10.25 -0.68 -6.67
CA GLU A 72 9.82 -0.42 -5.29
C GLU A 72 8.32 -0.72 -5.13
N SER A 73 7.51 -0.30 -6.10
CA SER A 73 6.08 -0.58 -6.14
C SER A 73 5.81 -2.09 -6.12
N ASP A 74 6.46 -2.86 -7.00
CA ASP A 74 6.31 -4.32 -7.06
C ASP A 74 6.67 -5.00 -5.73
N VAL A 75 7.78 -4.58 -5.11
CA VAL A 75 8.18 -5.10 -3.79
C VAL A 75 7.11 -4.83 -2.74
N ARG A 76 6.58 -3.61 -2.68
CA ARG A 76 5.52 -3.23 -1.73
C ARG A 76 4.24 -4.03 -1.98
N TYR A 77 3.86 -4.25 -3.24
CA TYR A 77 2.70 -5.08 -3.58
C TYR A 77 2.88 -6.52 -3.10
N HIS A 78 4.04 -7.12 -3.32
CA HIS A 78 4.32 -8.47 -2.84
C HIS A 78 4.32 -8.57 -1.32
N GLU A 79 4.92 -7.60 -0.63
CA GLU A 79 4.93 -7.55 0.84
C GLU A 79 3.50 -7.44 1.42
N LEU A 80 2.67 -6.58 0.84
CA LEU A 80 1.26 -6.45 1.23
C LEU A 80 0.47 -7.74 1.00
N ASN A 81 0.65 -8.39 -0.15
CA ASN A 81 -0.01 -9.66 -0.43
C ASN A 81 0.39 -10.74 0.58
N ASN A 82 1.68 -10.86 0.90
CA ASN A 82 2.16 -11.82 1.89
C ASN A 82 1.57 -11.53 3.28
N LYS A 83 1.46 -10.25 3.65
CA LYS A 83 0.85 -9.85 4.93
C LYS A 83 -0.64 -10.21 4.97
N ILE A 84 -1.38 -9.99 3.88
CA ILE A 84 -2.79 -10.36 3.77
C ILE A 84 -2.95 -11.88 3.89
N GLU A 85 -2.12 -12.66 3.20
CA GLU A 85 -2.15 -14.12 3.26
C GLU A 85 -1.87 -14.63 4.69
N SER A 86 -0.87 -14.06 5.35
CA SER A 86 -0.54 -14.38 6.74
C SER A 86 -1.70 -14.09 7.70
N VAL A 87 -2.35 -12.93 7.56
CA VAL A 87 -3.52 -12.58 8.38
C VAL A 87 -4.69 -13.52 8.10
N ASN A 88 -4.96 -13.85 6.84
CA ASN A 88 -6.02 -14.80 6.48
C ASN A 88 -5.76 -16.18 7.09
N HIS A 89 -4.51 -16.66 7.05
CA HIS A 89 -4.14 -17.93 7.65
C HIS A 89 -4.34 -17.91 9.18
N GLU A 90 -3.90 -16.85 9.86
CA GLU A 90 -4.08 -16.69 11.30
C GLU A 90 -5.56 -16.65 11.70
N LEU A 91 -6.38 -15.90 10.94
CA LEU A 91 -7.82 -15.82 11.17
C LEU A 91 -8.50 -17.17 10.98
N ASN A 92 -8.16 -17.91 9.91
CA ASN A 92 -8.71 -19.25 9.68
C ASN A 92 -8.35 -20.20 10.82
N ASN A 93 -7.10 -20.18 11.30
CA ASN A 93 -6.68 -21.01 12.44
C ASN A 93 -7.45 -20.65 13.73
N LYS A 94 -7.64 -19.35 14.00
CA LYS A 94 -8.44 -18.88 15.14
C LYS A 94 -9.90 -19.33 15.05
N ILE A 95 -10.49 -19.25 13.86
CA ILE A 95 -11.88 -19.68 13.62
C ILE A 95 -12.01 -21.20 13.86
N GLU A 96 -11.09 -22.01 13.35
CA GLU A 96 -11.12 -23.47 13.56
C GLU A 96 -10.87 -23.84 15.04
N SER A 97 -10.01 -23.10 15.76
CA SER A 97 -9.84 -23.27 17.22
C SER A 97 -11.15 -23.01 17.96
N VAL A 98 -11.78 -21.86 17.72
CA VAL A 98 -13.06 -21.49 18.35
C VAL A 98 -14.15 -22.51 18.03
N LYS A 99 -14.24 -22.96 16.78
CA LYS A 99 -15.20 -23.98 16.37
C LYS A 99 -14.97 -25.31 17.10
N THR A 100 -13.71 -25.71 17.25
CA THR A 100 -13.33 -26.92 18.00
C THR A 100 -13.72 -26.79 19.48
N GLU A 101 -13.37 -25.67 20.11
CA GLU A 101 -13.73 -25.37 21.50
C GLU A 101 -15.24 -25.37 21.72
N MET A 102 -16.01 -24.78 20.81
CA MET A 102 -17.47 -24.81 20.85
C MET A 102 -18.03 -26.24 20.72
N HIS A 103 -17.52 -27.04 19.78
CA HIS A 103 -17.94 -28.43 19.64
C HIS A 103 -17.64 -29.26 20.90
N GLN A 104 -16.48 -29.06 21.50
CA GLN A 104 -16.12 -29.70 22.76
C GLN A 104 -17.05 -29.26 23.89
N GLY A 105 -17.28 -27.95 24.05
CA GLY A 105 -18.19 -27.43 25.06
C GLY A 105 -19.62 -27.98 24.92
N PHE A 106 -20.13 -28.14 23.69
CA PHE A 106 -21.43 -28.79 23.47
C PHE A 106 -21.42 -30.29 23.81
N ALA A 107 -20.32 -31.00 23.54
CA ALA A 107 -20.18 -32.41 23.89
C ALA A 107 -20.13 -32.61 25.42
N ASP A 108 -19.43 -31.72 26.12
CA ASP A 108 -19.33 -31.72 27.58
C ASP A 108 -20.72 -31.47 28.20
N ILE A 109 -21.45 -30.45 27.74
CA ILE A 109 -22.83 -30.17 28.19
C ILE A 109 -23.75 -31.38 27.96
N ARG A 110 -23.67 -32.04 26.79
CA ARG A 110 -24.47 -33.25 26.52
C ARG A 110 -24.15 -34.38 27.51
N THR A 111 -22.88 -34.54 27.85
CA THR A 111 -22.41 -35.57 28.78
C THR A 111 -22.91 -35.28 30.20
N GLU A 112 -22.80 -34.03 30.65
CA GLU A 112 -23.32 -33.59 31.95
C GLU A 112 -24.84 -33.80 32.04
N LEU A 113 -25.61 -33.40 31.02
CA LEU A 113 -27.06 -33.60 30.98
C LEU A 113 -27.44 -35.10 31.02
N ALA A 114 -26.70 -35.96 30.32
CA ALA A 114 -26.93 -37.40 30.37
C ALA A 114 -26.63 -37.98 31.76
N GLY A 115 -25.56 -37.51 32.41
CA GLY A 115 -25.21 -37.88 33.79
C GLY A 115 -26.29 -37.47 34.78
N ILE A 116 -26.76 -36.23 34.68
CA ILE A 116 -27.87 -35.69 35.48
C ILE A 116 -29.14 -36.54 35.29
N ASN A 117 -29.53 -36.82 34.04
CA ASN A 117 -30.71 -37.64 33.75
C ASN A 117 -30.59 -39.05 34.36
N ARG A 118 -29.42 -39.68 34.25
CA ARG A 118 -29.18 -40.99 34.88
C ARG A 118 -29.33 -40.91 36.41
N GLN A 119 -28.79 -39.88 37.05
CA GLN A 119 -28.91 -39.70 38.50
C GLN A 119 -30.37 -39.47 38.92
N TYR A 120 -31.13 -38.68 38.15
CA TYR A 120 -32.57 -38.51 38.36
C TYR A 120 -33.32 -39.85 38.30
N VAL A 121 -33.07 -40.66 37.26
CA VAL A 121 -33.71 -41.98 37.10
C VAL A 121 -33.37 -42.90 38.28
N ILE A 122 -32.10 -42.96 38.71
CA ILE A 122 -31.69 -43.81 39.84
C ILE A 122 -32.35 -43.36 41.15
N THR A 123 -32.29 -42.06 41.45
CA THR A 123 -32.75 -41.52 42.73
C THR A 123 -34.28 -41.60 42.85
N PHE A 124 -35.00 -41.05 41.87
CA PHE A 124 -36.46 -41.05 41.90
C PHE A 124 -37.04 -42.44 41.64
N GLY A 125 -36.47 -43.21 40.72
CA GLY A 125 -36.90 -44.59 40.46
C GLY A 125 -36.69 -45.49 41.68
N GLY A 126 -35.53 -45.38 42.33
CA GLY A 126 -35.24 -46.11 43.57
C GLY A 126 -36.22 -45.77 44.70
N LEU A 127 -36.48 -44.47 44.92
CA LEU A 127 -37.49 -44.03 45.89
C LEU A 127 -38.88 -44.58 45.56
N PHE A 128 -39.32 -44.48 44.30
CA PHE A 128 -40.62 -44.99 43.87
C PHE A 128 -40.75 -46.51 44.10
N MET A 129 -39.69 -47.26 43.79
CA MET A 129 -39.63 -48.71 44.06
C MET A 129 -39.74 -49.01 45.55
N THR A 130 -39.01 -48.28 46.41
CA THR A 130 -39.11 -48.48 47.87
C THR A 130 -40.52 -48.22 48.40
N ILE A 131 -41.19 -47.18 47.91
CA ILE A 131 -42.58 -46.87 48.29
C ILE A 131 -43.52 -48.01 47.86
N ILE A 132 -43.40 -48.49 46.62
CA ILE A 132 -44.19 -49.63 46.12
C ILE A 132 -43.93 -50.87 46.98
N THR A 133 -42.67 -51.19 47.30
CA THR A 133 -42.34 -52.35 48.12
C THR A 133 -42.98 -52.27 49.50
N VAL A 134 -42.87 -51.13 50.19
CA VAL A 134 -43.51 -50.93 51.51
C VAL A 134 -45.03 -51.08 51.42
N PHE A 135 -45.66 -50.52 50.39
CA PHE A 135 -47.10 -50.64 50.17
C PHE A 135 -47.54 -52.08 49.94
N LEU A 136 -46.85 -52.82 49.07
CA LEU A 136 -47.16 -54.23 48.78
C LEU A 136 -46.99 -55.13 50.01
N VAL A 137 -45.94 -54.93 50.79
CA VAL A 137 -45.72 -55.67 52.05
C VAL A 137 -46.84 -55.37 53.05
N ASN A 138 -47.21 -54.10 53.21
CA ASN A 138 -48.31 -53.72 54.09
C ASN A 138 -49.66 -54.31 53.64
N LEU A 139 -49.91 -54.37 52.34
CA LEU A 139 -51.10 -54.98 51.77
C LEU A 139 -51.13 -56.50 52.08
N TYR A 140 -50.01 -57.20 51.87
CA TYR A 140 -49.90 -58.64 52.13
C TYR A 140 -50.19 -59.03 53.59
N PHE A 141 -49.77 -58.20 54.55
CA PHE A 141 -50.01 -58.48 55.98
C PHE A 141 -51.41 -58.09 56.47
N ASN A 142 -52.14 -57.24 55.74
CA ASN A 142 -53.50 -56.80 56.12
C ASN A 142 -54.62 -57.47 55.31
N LEU A 143 -54.29 -58.42 54.44
CA LEU A 143 -55.23 -59.30 53.71
C LEU A 143 -55.31 -60.67 54.40
#